data_AF-A0A1S1HFK5-F1
#
_entry.id   AF-A0A1S1HFK5-F1
#
_cell.length_a   1.000
_cell.length_b   1.000
_cell.length_c   1.000
_cell.angle_alpha   90.00
_cell.angle_beta   90.00
_cell.angle_gamma   90.00
#
_symmetry.space_group_name_H-M   'P 1'
#
loop_
_entity.id
_entity.type
_entity.pdbx_description
1 polymer ?
#
loop_
_entity_poly.entity_id
_entity_poly.type
_entity_poly.pdbx_seq_one_letter_code
_entity_poly.pdbx_strand_id
1 'polypeptide(L)'
;MTPLGHGDQVAAFRDAMAQGRMHHAWLLAGPQGVGKAMFAAAAAARYLAEGTDRPPAAPGLDVAEDHPTARLIAAGSHPDHRVLQRLPRDKTGDLARNITIDQVRALQPFFAVTPSMSPRRAVIIDAIDDLERPAANALLKNLEEPPADTLFLLISHAPGRLLPTIRSRCRPCLLYTSRCV
;
A
#
# COMPACT_ATOMS: atom_id res chain seq x y z
N MET A 1 -8.08 5.03 11.84
CA MET A 1 -9.42 5.03 11.26
C MET A 1 -9.61 3.71 10.54
N THR A 2 -10.48 2.85 11.07
CA THR A 2 -10.70 1.50 10.57
C THR A 2 -11.44 1.55 9.23
N PRO A 3 -11.02 0.79 8.22
CA PRO A 3 -11.86 0.59 7.04
C PRO A 3 -13.13 -0.17 7.44
N LEU A 4 -14.28 0.51 7.41
CA LEU A 4 -15.59 -0.06 7.74
C LEU A 4 -16.02 -1.07 6.67
N GLY A 5 -16.60 -2.20 7.08
CA GLY A 5 -17.21 -3.21 6.19
C GLY A 5 -16.26 -4.26 5.60
N HIS A 6 -14.96 -4.23 5.94
CA HIS A 6 -13.93 -5.16 5.42
C HIS A 6 -13.28 -6.00 6.53
N GLY A 7 -14.09 -6.48 7.49
CA GLY A 7 -13.60 -7.17 8.68
C GLY A 7 -12.75 -8.41 8.38
N ASP A 8 -13.20 -9.24 7.44
CA ASP A 8 -12.49 -10.47 7.06
C ASP A 8 -11.13 -10.16 6.42
N GLN A 9 -11.05 -9.11 5.60
CA GLN A 9 -9.82 -8.67 4.97
C GLN A 9 -8.85 -8.06 5.99
N VAL A 10 -9.36 -7.31 6.96
CA VAL A 10 -8.59 -6.79 8.09
C VAL A 10 -8.02 -7.94 8.93
N ALA A 11 -8.84 -8.94 9.26
CA ALA A 11 -8.43 -10.12 10.01
C ALA A 11 -7.36 -10.92 9.24
N ALA A 12 -7.59 -11.21 7.95
CA ALA A 12 -6.65 -11.96 7.12
C ALA A 12 -5.28 -11.26 6.98
N PHE A 13 -5.27 -9.93 6.87
CA PHE A 13 -4.05 -9.12 6.83
C PHE A 13 -3.31 -9.17 8.18
N ARG A 14 -4.03 -8.99 9.27
CA ARG A 14 -3.45 -9.08 10.62
C ARG A 14 -2.90 -10.46 10.94
N ASP A 15 -3.64 -11.52 10.63
CA ASP A 15 -3.21 -12.89 10.88
C ASP A 15 -1.94 -13.22 10.09
N ALA A 16 -1.81 -12.68 8.87
CA ALA A 16 -0.58 -12.82 8.10
C ALA A 16 0.62 -12.14 8.78
N MET A 17 0.39 -10.96 9.36
CA MET A 17 1.41 -10.21 10.09
C MET A 17 1.80 -10.91 11.40
N ALA A 18 0.83 -11.32 12.21
CA ALA A 18 1.04 -11.96 13.51
C ALA A 18 1.73 -13.33 13.39
N GLN A 19 1.47 -14.06 12.32
CA GLN A 19 2.07 -15.38 12.07
C GLN A 19 3.41 -15.32 11.31
N GLY A 20 3.95 -14.11 11.06
CA GLY A 20 5.21 -13.94 10.32
C GLY A 20 5.17 -14.39 8.86
N ARG A 21 3.97 -14.63 8.30
CA ARG A 21 3.75 -15.06 6.90
C ARG A 21 3.29 -13.91 6.01
N MET A 22 3.79 -12.72 6.31
CA MET A 22 3.38 -11.50 5.62
C MET A 22 3.87 -11.53 4.18
N HIS A 23 2.95 -11.62 3.22
CA HIS A 23 3.30 -11.53 1.81
C HIS A 23 3.75 -10.09 1.50
N HIS A 24 4.86 -9.92 0.80
CA HIS A 24 5.45 -8.61 0.51
C HIS A 24 4.58 -7.75 -0.40
N ALA A 25 3.70 -8.34 -1.22
CA ALA A 25 2.81 -7.59 -2.11
C ALA A 25 1.35 -7.99 -1.97
N TRP A 26 0.48 -7.02 -1.68
CA TRP A 26 -0.96 -7.20 -1.55
C TRP A 26 -1.70 -6.41 -2.64
N LEU A 27 -2.52 -7.09 -3.42
CA LEU A 27 -3.36 -6.48 -4.45
C LEU A 27 -4.76 -6.22 -3.90
N LEU A 28 -5.01 -4.98 -3.50
CA LEU A 28 -6.30 -4.48 -3.05
C LEU A 28 -7.19 -4.21 -4.26
N ALA A 29 -8.05 -5.15 -4.59
CA ALA A 29 -8.90 -5.10 -5.78
C ALA A 29 -10.38 -4.97 -5.43
N GLY A 30 -11.11 -4.15 -6.19
CA GLY A 30 -12.54 -3.94 -5.99
C GLY A 30 -13.04 -2.67 -6.69
N PRO A 31 -14.36 -2.41 -6.72
CA PRO A 31 -14.90 -1.23 -7.38
C PRO A 31 -14.39 0.08 -6.75
N GLN A 32 -14.38 1.16 -7.51
CA GLN A 32 -14.00 2.47 -6.99
C GLN A 32 -14.97 2.91 -5.87
N GLY A 33 -14.46 3.58 -4.84
CA GLY A 33 -15.29 4.07 -3.72
C GLY A 33 -15.48 3.10 -2.55
N VAL A 34 -15.06 1.83 -2.63
CA VAL A 34 -15.21 0.85 -1.52
C VAL A 34 -14.26 1.08 -0.32
N GLY A 35 -13.45 2.13 -0.32
CA GLY A 35 -12.50 2.41 0.78
C GLY A 35 -11.14 1.71 0.67
N LYS A 36 -10.71 1.29 -0.53
CA LYS A 36 -9.39 0.64 -0.74
C LYS A 36 -8.20 1.50 -0.29
N ALA A 37 -8.24 2.80 -0.60
CA ALA A 37 -7.20 3.74 -0.17
C ALA A 37 -7.15 3.87 1.36
N MET A 38 -8.32 3.88 2.03
CA MET A 38 -8.39 3.89 3.49
C MET A 38 -7.83 2.59 4.07
N PHE A 39 -8.18 1.44 3.50
CA PHE A 39 -7.60 0.15 3.89
C PHE A 39 -6.07 0.15 3.72
N ALA A 40 -5.56 0.61 2.56
CA ALA A 40 -4.13 0.67 2.30
C ALA A 40 -3.41 1.58 3.30
N ALA A 41 -3.94 2.77 3.56
CA ALA A 41 -3.36 3.71 4.53
C ALA A 41 -3.34 3.13 5.94
N ALA A 42 -4.46 2.53 6.39
CA ALA A 42 -4.54 1.89 7.70
C ALA A 42 -3.59 0.68 7.80
N ALA A 43 -3.53 -0.15 6.77
CA ALA A 43 -2.64 -1.31 6.69
C ALA A 43 -1.16 -0.91 6.72
N ALA A 44 -0.77 0.13 5.97
CA ALA A 44 0.58 0.68 5.97
C ALA A 44 0.95 1.24 7.34
N ALA A 45 0.08 2.05 7.95
CA ALA A 45 0.31 2.60 9.28
C ALA A 45 0.45 1.50 10.32
N ARG A 46 -0.43 0.49 10.28
CA ARG A 46 -0.35 -0.66 11.18
C ARG A 46 0.95 -1.44 11.01
N TYR A 47 1.31 -1.77 9.78
CA TYR A 47 2.51 -2.55 9.47
C TYR A 47 3.79 -1.86 9.95
N LEU A 48 3.89 -0.55 9.72
CA LEU A 48 5.02 0.27 10.17
C LEU A 48 5.06 0.39 11.69
N ALA A 49 3.92 0.67 12.34
CA ALA A 49 3.85 0.82 13.80
C ALA A 49 4.17 -0.49 14.53
N GLU A 50 3.74 -1.64 13.98
CA GLU A 50 4.05 -2.97 14.51
C GLU A 50 5.56 -3.32 14.44
N GLY A 51 6.31 -2.64 13.57
CA GLY A 51 7.78 -2.77 13.55
C GLY A 51 8.49 -1.94 14.61
N THR A 52 7.81 -1.03 15.30
CA THR A 52 8.42 -0.12 16.29
C THR A 52 8.35 -0.69 17.71
N ASP A 53 9.07 -0.05 18.65
CA ASP A 53 9.03 -0.40 20.08
C ASP A 53 7.67 -0.13 20.76
N ARG A 54 6.71 0.48 20.04
CA ARG A 54 5.35 0.77 20.51
C ARG A 54 4.30 0.14 19.59
N PRO A 55 4.18 -1.20 19.53
CA PRO A 55 3.19 -1.85 18.68
C PRO A 55 1.76 -1.45 19.10
N PRO A 56 0.82 -1.20 18.15
CA PRO A 56 -0.50 -0.75 18.53
C PRO A 56 -1.34 -1.89 19.14
N ALA A 57 -2.09 -1.59 20.21
CA ALA A 57 -2.89 -2.59 20.92
C ALA A 57 -4.22 -2.96 20.24
N ALA A 58 -4.68 -2.15 19.27
CA ALA A 58 -6.00 -2.33 18.68
C ALA A 58 -6.16 -3.66 17.93
N PRO A 59 -7.35 -4.30 17.98
CA PRO A 59 -7.62 -5.56 17.30
C PRO A 59 -7.77 -5.42 15.78
N GLY A 60 -7.89 -4.19 15.25
CA GLY A 60 -7.99 -3.91 13.83
C GLY A 60 -6.69 -3.39 13.20
N LEU A 61 -6.83 -2.66 12.10
CA LEU A 61 -5.72 -1.90 11.48
C LEU A 61 -5.50 -0.54 12.14
N ASP A 62 -6.25 -0.22 13.19
CA ASP A 62 -6.12 1.08 13.83
C ASP A 62 -4.78 1.24 14.54
N VAL A 63 -4.25 2.44 14.35
CA VAL A 63 -3.13 2.99 15.08
C VAL A 63 -3.65 4.26 15.74
N ALA A 64 -3.37 4.42 17.03
CA ALA A 64 -3.82 5.59 17.78
C ALA A 64 -3.26 6.88 17.14
N GLU A 65 -4.05 7.95 17.14
CA GLU A 65 -3.68 9.20 16.46
C GLU A 65 -2.46 9.88 17.08
N ASP A 66 -2.19 9.62 18.36
CA ASP A 66 -1.02 10.10 19.09
C ASP A 66 0.26 9.29 18.76
N HIS A 67 0.14 8.17 18.04
CA HIS A 67 1.27 7.34 17.67
C HIS A 67 2.19 8.07 16.67
N PRO A 68 3.52 8.09 16.86
CA PRO A 68 4.45 8.79 15.97
C PRO A 68 4.29 8.42 14.50
N THR A 69 4.19 7.12 14.19
CA THR A 69 3.93 6.61 12.83
C THR A 69 2.64 7.18 12.23
N ALA A 70 1.53 7.17 12.98
CA ALA A 70 0.25 7.68 12.48
C ALA A 70 0.31 9.18 12.19
N ARG A 71 0.94 9.96 13.08
CA ARG A 71 1.13 11.41 12.91
C ARG A 71 1.96 11.74 11.66
N LEU A 72 3.07 11.04 11.46
CA LEU A 72 3.95 11.29 10.32
C LEU A 72 3.33 10.84 8.99
N ILE A 73 2.56 9.75 9.00
CA ILE A 73 1.83 9.31 7.81
C ILE A 73 0.73 10.33 7.47
N ALA A 74 -0.03 10.80 8.45
CA ALA A 74 -1.04 11.83 8.26
C ALA A 74 -0.44 13.15 7.74
N ALA A 75 0.78 13.48 8.17
CA ALA A 75 1.54 14.63 7.67
C ALA A 75 2.24 14.39 6.31
N GLY A 76 2.21 13.16 5.77
CA GLY A 76 2.88 12.79 4.52
C GLY A 76 4.42 12.78 4.60
N SER A 77 5.01 12.78 5.80
CA SER A 77 6.44 12.96 6.04
C SER A 77 7.16 11.74 6.61
N HIS A 78 6.46 10.60 6.74
CA HIS A 78 7.06 9.38 7.28
C HIS A 78 8.23 8.90 6.38
N PRO A 79 9.45 8.71 6.93
CA PRO A 79 10.63 8.38 6.14
C PRO A 79 10.52 7.00 5.47
N ASP A 80 9.86 6.05 6.13
CA ASP A 80 9.70 4.66 5.67
C ASP A 80 8.36 4.37 4.95
N HIS A 81 7.62 5.41 4.55
CA HIS A 81 6.35 5.29 3.81
C HIS A 81 6.39 6.10 2.51
N ARG A 82 5.96 5.51 1.40
CA ARG A 82 5.74 6.22 0.13
C ARG A 82 4.38 5.89 -0.47
N VAL A 83 3.75 6.90 -1.07
CA VAL A 83 2.51 6.77 -1.83
C VAL A 83 2.78 7.22 -3.26
N LEU A 84 2.67 6.29 -4.20
CA LEU A 84 2.63 6.57 -5.63
C LEU A 84 1.18 6.75 -6.05
N GLN A 85 0.90 7.89 -6.67
CA GLN A 85 -0.42 8.23 -7.20
C GLN A 85 -0.23 9.10 -8.44
N ARG A 86 -1.27 9.26 -9.25
CA ARG A 86 -1.23 10.18 -10.39
C ARG A 86 -0.93 11.59 -9.91
N LEU A 87 0.16 12.19 -10.41
CA LEU A 87 0.52 13.56 -10.10
C LEU A 87 -0.33 14.55 -10.91
N PRO A 88 -0.58 15.77 -10.42
CA PRO A 88 -1.18 16.83 -11.22
C PRO A 88 -0.30 17.15 -12.43
N ARG A 89 -0.91 17.27 -13.62
CA ARG A 89 -0.24 17.58 -14.89
C ARG A 89 0.19 19.04 -14.96
N ASP A 90 -0.66 19.95 -14.46
CA ASP A 90 -0.52 21.40 -14.61
C ASP A 90 -0.92 22.15 -13.32
N LYS A 91 -0.63 23.46 -13.25
CA LYS A 91 -1.08 24.37 -12.17
C LYS A 91 -2.61 24.47 -12.05
N THR A 92 -3.34 23.98 -13.06
CA THR A 92 -4.80 23.92 -13.15
C THR A 92 -5.43 22.78 -12.34
N GLY A 93 -4.62 21.81 -11.85
CA GLY A 93 -5.10 20.74 -10.96
C GLY A 93 -5.59 19.47 -11.66
N ASP A 94 -5.53 19.40 -12.99
CA ASP A 94 -5.88 18.17 -13.72
C ASP A 94 -4.85 17.07 -13.44
N LEU A 95 -5.32 15.88 -13.06
CA LEU A 95 -4.45 14.73 -12.80
C LEU A 95 -3.83 14.21 -14.11
N ALA A 96 -2.56 13.83 -14.05
CA ALA A 96 -1.90 13.11 -15.12
C ALA A 96 -2.66 11.80 -15.41
N ARG A 97 -2.69 11.42 -16.69
CA ARG A 97 -3.42 10.23 -17.14
C ARG A 97 -2.82 8.93 -16.60
N ASN A 98 -1.51 8.92 -16.33
CA ASN A 98 -0.77 7.71 -16.00
C ASN A 98 0.31 7.97 -14.94
N ILE A 99 0.71 6.90 -14.24
CA ILE A 99 1.88 6.89 -13.38
C ILE A 99 3.11 6.55 -14.23
N THR A 100 4.05 7.48 -14.29
CA THR A 100 5.22 7.41 -15.16
C THR A 100 6.32 6.49 -14.61
N ILE A 101 7.20 6.02 -15.49
CA ILE A 101 8.36 5.21 -15.08
C ILE A 101 9.28 5.94 -14.10
N ASP A 102 9.43 7.27 -14.23
CA ASP A 102 10.31 8.06 -13.38
C ASP A 102 9.83 8.08 -11.93
N GLN A 103 8.51 8.09 -11.71
CA GLN A 103 7.94 7.98 -10.37
C GLN A 103 8.26 6.62 -9.73
N VAL A 104 8.20 5.53 -10.49
CA VAL A 104 8.59 4.20 -9.99
C VAL A 104 10.10 4.14 -9.71
N ARG A 105 10.93 4.74 -10.58
CA ARG A 105 12.39 4.81 -10.38
C ARG A 105 12.78 5.67 -9.18
N ALA A 106 12.00 6.70 -8.86
CA ALA A 106 12.19 7.51 -7.66
C ALA A 106 12.00 6.73 -6.35
N LEU A 107 11.48 5.49 -6.39
CA LEU A 107 11.47 4.60 -5.23
C LEU A 107 12.83 3.92 -4.97
N GLN A 108 13.73 3.83 -5.97
CA GLN A 108 15.00 3.14 -5.80
C GLN A 108 15.88 3.74 -4.68
N PRO A 109 16.04 5.08 -4.58
CA PRO A 109 16.77 5.69 -3.46
C PRO A 109 16.13 5.38 -2.12
N PHE A 110 14.79 5.30 -2.07
CA PHE A 110 14.05 4.96 -0.85
C PHE A 110 14.35 3.51 -0.40
N PHE A 111 14.55 2.58 -1.32
CA PHE A 111 14.93 1.22 -0.97
C PHE A 111 16.41 1.07 -0.57
N ALA A 112 17.27 1.96 -1.06
CA ALA A 112 18.71 1.94 -0.78
C ALA A 112 19.07 2.45 0.63
N VAL A 113 18.24 3.29 1.24
CA VAL A 113 18.52 3.90 2.56
C VAL A 113 17.92 3.07 3.68
N THR A 114 18.72 2.64 4.66
CA THR A 114 18.23 1.90 5.83
C THR A 114 17.01 2.58 6.49
N PRO A 115 15.94 1.82 6.79
CA PRO A 115 14.77 2.39 7.45
C PRO A 115 15.15 3.11 8.75
N SER A 116 14.53 4.26 9.02
CA SER A 116 14.96 5.15 10.11
C SER A 116 14.07 5.09 11.34
N MET A 117 12.75 4.88 11.17
CA MET A 117 11.79 4.94 12.29
C MET A 117 11.11 3.61 12.56
N SER A 118 10.94 2.79 11.53
CA SER A 118 10.51 1.40 11.65
C SER A 118 11.51 0.55 10.90
N PRO A 119 11.89 -0.66 11.36
CA PRO A 119 12.69 -1.60 10.58
C PRO A 119 11.96 -2.05 9.30
N ARG A 120 10.68 -1.71 9.15
CA ARG A 120 9.81 -2.07 8.03
C ARG A 120 9.57 -0.87 7.12
N ARG A 121 9.24 -1.15 5.85
CA ARG A 121 8.83 -0.13 4.86
C ARG A 121 7.46 -0.43 4.28
N ALA A 122 6.70 0.61 3.97
CA ALA A 122 5.42 0.47 3.27
C ALA A 122 5.38 1.36 2.02
N VAL A 123 4.93 0.80 0.90
CA VAL A 123 4.72 1.51 -0.35
C VAL A 123 3.29 1.26 -0.82
N ILE A 124 2.52 2.34 -0.97
CA ILE A 124 1.18 2.31 -1.55
C ILE A 124 1.28 2.74 -3.01
N ILE A 125 0.65 2.00 -3.91
CA ILE A 125 0.47 2.40 -5.30
C ILE A 125 -1.03 2.53 -5.54
N ASP A 126 -1.52 3.77 -5.58
CA ASP A 126 -2.92 4.07 -5.85
C ASP A 126 -3.19 4.06 -7.35
N ALA A 127 -4.18 3.29 -7.77
CA ALA A 127 -4.51 3.00 -9.15
C ALA A 127 -3.34 2.41 -9.97
N ILE A 128 -2.88 1.21 -9.59
CA ILE A 128 -1.86 0.46 -10.35
C ILE A 128 -2.25 0.21 -11.82
N ASP A 129 -3.56 0.23 -12.11
CA ASP A 129 -4.11 0.07 -13.47
C ASP A 129 -3.69 1.22 -14.40
N ASP A 130 -3.30 2.36 -13.85
CA ASP A 130 -2.88 3.56 -14.58
C ASP A 130 -1.36 3.66 -14.76
N LEU A 131 -0.59 2.63 -14.35
CA LEU A 131 0.84 2.58 -14.68
C LEU A 131 1.06 2.52 -16.18
N GLU A 132 2.04 3.28 -16.66
CA GLU A 132 2.56 3.06 -18.00
C GLU A 132 3.22 1.68 -18.08
N ARG A 133 3.21 1.05 -19.26
CA ARG A 133 3.85 -0.27 -19.46
C ARG A 133 5.31 -0.32 -18.98
N PRO A 134 6.17 0.69 -19.26
CA PRO A 134 7.52 0.71 -18.75
C PRO A 134 7.59 0.80 -17.21
N ALA A 135 6.65 1.52 -16.59
CA ALA A 135 6.55 1.65 -15.13
C ALA A 135 6.14 0.32 -14.47
N ALA A 136 5.17 -0.38 -15.07
CA ALA A 136 4.75 -1.72 -14.63
C ALA A 136 5.90 -2.73 -14.67
N ASN A 137 6.71 -2.72 -15.75
CA ASN A 137 7.88 -3.58 -15.87
C ASN A 137 9.00 -3.22 -14.89
N ALA A 138 9.19 -1.93 -14.60
CA ALA A 138 10.14 -1.50 -13.56
C ALA A 138 9.70 -1.98 -12.17
N LEU A 139 8.40 -1.92 -11.88
CA LEU A 139 7.83 -2.41 -10.62
C LEU A 139 7.99 -3.93 -10.48
N LEU A 140 7.87 -4.70 -11.56
CA LEU A 140 8.04 -6.15 -11.53
C LEU A 140 9.36 -6.59 -10.91
N LYS A 141 10.46 -5.86 -11.18
CA LYS A 141 11.77 -6.16 -10.57
C LYS A 141 11.71 -6.11 -9.04
N ASN A 142 11.03 -5.11 -8.49
CA ASN A 142 10.86 -4.97 -7.05
C ASN A 142 9.86 -5.99 -6.47
N LEU A 143 8.95 -6.53 -7.28
CA LEU A 143 8.00 -7.57 -6.83
C LEU A 143 8.61 -8.98 -6.91
N GLU A 144 9.57 -9.20 -7.81
CA GLU A 144 10.35 -10.43 -7.96
C GLU A 144 11.42 -10.56 -6.87
N GLU A 145 12.14 -9.48 -6.61
CA GLU A 145 13.19 -9.40 -5.60
C GLU A 145 12.85 -8.27 -4.63
N PRO A 146 11.92 -8.50 -3.68
CA PRO A 146 11.49 -7.45 -2.77
C PRO A 146 12.64 -7.02 -1.86
N PRO A 147 12.83 -5.70 -1.66
CA PRO A 147 13.70 -5.21 -0.62
C PRO A 147 13.26 -5.74 0.75
N ALA A 148 14.22 -5.97 1.65
CA ALA A 148 13.95 -6.51 2.98
C ALA A 148 12.85 -5.71 3.71
N ASP A 149 11.98 -6.44 4.41
CA ASP A 149 10.89 -5.93 5.26
C ASP A 149 9.96 -4.89 4.59
N THR A 150 9.86 -4.94 3.26
CA THR A 150 9.06 -3.99 2.46
C THR A 150 7.70 -4.59 2.09
N LEU A 151 6.65 -3.82 2.39
CA LEU A 151 5.27 -4.12 2.03
C LEU A 151 4.81 -3.22 0.88
N PHE A 152 4.34 -3.83 -0.20
CA PHE A 152 3.66 -3.19 -1.33
C PHE A 152 2.15 -3.37 -1.22
N LEU A 153 1.41 -2.27 -1.21
CA LEU A 153 -0.04 -2.22 -1.22
C LEU A 153 -0.50 -1.64 -2.56
N LEU A 154 -0.96 -2.52 -3.45
CA LEU A 154 -1.30 -2.17 -4.82
C LEU A 154 -2.82 -2.02 -4.92
N ILE A 155 -3.32 -0.83 -5.20
CA ILE A 155 -4.75 -0.58 -5.34
C ILE A 155 -5.14 -0.70 -6.81
N SER A 156 -6.08 -1.59 -7.11
CA SER A 156 -6.63 -1.79 -8.45
C SER A 156 -8.14 -1.66 -8.45
N HIS A 157 -8.66 -0.92 -9.41
CA HIS A 157 -10.09 -0.80 -9.70
C HIS A 157 -10.53 -1.84 -10.74
N ALA A 158 -9.62 -2.24 -11.62
CA ALA A 158 -9.88 -3.18 -12.70
C ALA A 158 -8.75 -4.24 -12.79
N PRO A 159 -8.72 -5.24 -11.88
CA PRO A 159 -7.61 -6.21 -11.83
C PRO A 159 -7.47 -7.03 -13.12
N GLY A 160 -8.53 -7.13 -13.94
CA GLY A 160 -8.47 -7.76 -15.26
C GLY A 160 -7.62 -7.02 -16.28
N ARG A 161 -7.34 -5.72 -16.08
CA ARG A 161 -6.47 -4.91 -16.95
C ARG A 161 -4.99 -5.03 -16.58
N LEU A 162 -4.68 -5.56 -15.40
CA LEU A 162 -3.31 -5.74 -14.94
C LEU A 162 -2.60 -6.87 -15.67
N LEU A 163 -1.30 -6.71 -15.84
CA LEU A 163 -0.44 -7.76 -16.39
C LEU A 163 -0.53 -9.02 -15.51
N PRO A 164 -0.71 -10.22 -16.11
CA PRO A 164 -0.72 -11.48 -15.37
C PRO A 164 0.51 -11.68 -14.48
N THR A 165 1.66 -11.15 -14.91
CA THR A 165 2.95 -11.21 -14.20
C THR A 165 2.96 -10.44 -12.88
N ILE A 166 2.19 -9.35 -12.76
CA ILE A 166 2.03 -8.61 -11.50
C ILE A 166 1.07 -9.39 -10.60
N ARG A 167 -0.06 -9.83 -11.16
CA ARG A 167 -1.09 -10.56 -10.42
C ARG A 167 -0.58 -11.83 -9.77
N SER A 168 0.27 -12.59 -10.47
CA SER A 168 0.84 -13.84 -9.95
C SER A 168 1.80 -13.63 -8.78
N ARG A 169 2.36 -12.42 -8.63
CA ARG A 169 3.32 -12.03 -7.59
C ARG A 169 2.68 -11.27 -6.45
N CYS A 170 1.36 -11.16 -6.42
CA CYS A 170 0.63 -10.44 -5.39
C CYS A 170 -0.39 -11.37 -4.72
N ARG A 171 -0.56 -11.20 -3.42
CA ARG A 171 -1.69 -11.80 -2.70
C ARG A 171 -2.95 -10.97 -2.98
N PRO A 172 -3.98 -11.53 -3.64
CA PRO A 172 -5.21 -10.80 -3.87
C PRO A 172 -5.96 -10.59 -2.56
N CYS A 173 -6.47 -9.38 -2.38
CA CYS A 173 -7.36 -8.99 -1.31
C CYS A 173 -8.55 -8.25 -1.93
N LEU A 174 -9.68 -8.94 -2.01
CA LEU A 174 -10.87 -8.42 -2.65
C LEU A 174 -11.70 -7.63 -1.63
N LEU A 175 -11.89 -6.34 -1.93
CA LEU A 175 -12.64 -5.40 -1.11
C LEU A 175 -13.96 -5.08 -1.82
N TYR A 176 -15.07 -5.42 -1.18
CA TYR A 176 -16.42 -5.15 -1.69
C TYR A 176 -17.23 -4.48 -0.58
N THR A 177 -18.12 -3.55 -0.95
CA THR A 177 -19.16 -3.14 -0.01
C THR A 177 -20.01 -4.36 0.27
N SER A 178 -20.10 -4.76 1.54
CA SER A 178 -21.02 -5.81 1.98
C SER A 178 -22.36 -5.53 1.32
N ARG A 179 -22.87 -6.48 0.51
CA ARG A 179 -24.29 -6.45 0.17
C ARG A 179 -25.00 -6.50 1.52
N CYS A 180 -25.74 -5.44 1.86
CA CYS A 180 -26.82 -5.60 2.80
C CYS A 180 -27.70 -6.71 2.22
N VAL A 181 -27.66 -7.88 2.86
CA VAL A 181 -28.69 -8.90 2.69
C VAL A 181 -29.85 -8.49 3.59
#